data_AF-A0A963MKB7-F1
#
_entry.id   AF-A0A963MKB7-F1
#
_cell.length_a   1.000
_cell.length_b   1.000
_cell.length_c   1.000
_cell.angle_alpha   90.00
_cell.angle_beta   90.00
_cell.angle_gamma   90.00
#
_symmetry.space_group_name_H-M   'P 1'
#
loop_
_entity.id
_entity.type
_entity.pdbx_description
1 polymer ?
#
loop_
_entity_poly.entity_id
_entity_poly.type
_entity_poly.pdbx_seq_one_letter_code
_entity_poly.pdbx_strand_id
1 'polypeptide(L)'
;AYFRNNVLHLFALPAIIACLLSHNRRLDDDSVLQAVRRIYGLMRAELFLRWPLEDLPAASEAVIRVLLARGLLHRPQASGDLAAAEPISQEFAELHLLGESIRPLLERHFLTLALLERHGSGQLTRQALEDSCHRLARRLSLLHDFNIPEFAEKATFAAFIARLIEAEFLCEDERRLLHFDERLMAPLADSALVLSSSARQAIRRMASAGTEPAKLPLA
;
A
#
# COMPACT_ATOMS: atom_id res chain seq x y z
N ALA A 1 -17.34 -6.66 10.29
CA ALA A 1 -15.86 -6.57 10.46
C ALA A 1 -15.15 -7.92 10.47
N TYR A 2 -15.65 -8.97 11.17
CA TYR A 2 -14.95 -10.27 11.31
C TYR A 2 -14.83 -11.12 10.01
N PHE A 3 -15.86 -11.10 9.15
CA PHE A 3 -15.84 -11.88 7.89
C PHE A 3 -14.86 -11.31 6.85
N ARG A 4 -14.64 -10.00 6.88
CA ARG A 4 -13.69 -9.31 6.00
C ARG A 4 -12.25 -9.61 6.40
N ASN A 5 -11.95 -9.75 7.70
CA ASN A 5 -10.61 -10.15 8.16
C ASN A 5 -10.26 -11.59 7.70
N ASN A 6 -11.17 -12.55 7.89
CA ASN A 6 -10.92 -13.95 7.52
C ASN A 6 -10.83 -14.21 6.01
N VAL A 7 -11.63 -13.51 5.19
CA VAL A 7 -11.54 -13.59 3.73
C VAL A 7 -10.27 -12.87 3.23
N LEU A 8 -9.89 -11.72 3.82
CA LEU A 8 -8.65 -11.05 3.47
C LEU A 8 -7.41 -11.92 3.73
N HIS A 9 -7.36 -12.72 4.80
CA HIS A 9 -6.21 -13.61 5.06
C HIS A 9 -5.97 -14.66 3.96
N LEU A 10 -7.05 -15.15 3.32
CA LEU A 10 -6.96 -16.14 2.23
C LEU A 10 -6.73 -15.48 0.86
N PHE A 11 -7.29 -14.28 0.66
CA PHE A 11 -7.28 -13.58 -0.64
C PHE A 11 -6.28 -12.42 -0.72
N ALA A 12 -5.53 -12.08 0.33
CA ALA A 12 -4.59 -10.97 0.31
C ALA A 12 -3.55 -11.08 -0.80
N LEU A 13 -2.93 -12.26 -0.97
CA LEU A 13 -1.94 -12.47 -2.02
C LEU A 13 -2.56 -12.33 -3.44
N PRO A 14 -3.67 -13.03 -3.77
CA PRO A 14 -4.41 -12.78 -5.01
C PRO A 14 -4.81 -11.31 -5.22
N ALA A 15 -5.28 -10.64 -4.18
CA ALA A 15 -5.70 -9.24 -4.25
C ALA A 15 -4.52 -8.29 -4.50
N ILE A 16 -3.35 -8.53 -3.89
CA ILE A 16 -2.14 -7.73 -4.14
C ILE A 16 -1.70 -7.89 -5.60
N ILE A 17 -1.61 -9.13 -6.09
CA ILE A 17 -1.21 -9.41 -7.49
C ILE A 17 -2.20 -8.78 -8.46
N ALA A 18 -3.51 -8.93 -8.20
CA ALA A 18 -4.56 -8.33 -9.00
C ALA A 18 -4.53 -6.79 -8.94
N CYS A 19 -4.24 -6.20 -7.78
CA CYS A 19 -4.09 -4.75 -7.64
C CYS A 19 -2.91 -4.24 -8.48
N LEU A 20 -1.75 -4.91 -8.40
CA LEU A 20 -0.57 -4.57 -9.21
C LEU A 20 -0.89 -4.62 -10.71
N LEU A 21 -1.47 -5.70 -11.22
CA LEU A 21 -1.68 -5.85 -12.67
C LEU A 21 -2.92 -5.11 -13.21
N SER A 22 -3.93 -4.84 -12.38
CA SER A 22 -5.04 -3.96 -12.79
C SER A 22 -4.61 -2.49 -12.89
N HIS A 23 -3.63 -2.07 -12.09
CA HIS A 23 -3.10 -0.70 -12.11
C HIS A 23 -1.95 -0.50 -13.11
N ASN A 24 -1.18 -1.56 -13.36
CA ASN A 24 -0.06 -1.55 -14.29
C ASN A 24 -0.41 -2.44 -15.47
N ARG A 25 -0.50 -1.86 -16.67
CA ARG A 25 -0.92 -2.60 -17.88
C ARG A 25 -0.10 -3.87 -18.12
N ARG A 26 1.20 -3.82 -17.80
CA ARG A 26 2.18 -4.91 -17.95
C ARG A 26 3.27 -4.79 -16.89
N LEU A 27 3.70 -5.92 -16.33
CA LEU A 27 4.86 -6.04 -15.45
C LEU A 27 5.56 -7.38 -15.73
N ASP A 28 6.88 -7.39 -15.65
CA ASP A 28 7.65 -8.64 -15.67
C ASP A 28 7.49 -9.40 -14.33
N ASP A 29 7.76 -10.71 -14.35
CA ASP A 29 7.59 -11.57 -13.18
C ASP A 29 8.45 -11.14 -11.98
N ASP A 30 9.70 -10.74 -12.21
CA ASP A 30 10.61 -10.36 -11.13
C ASP A 30 10.11 -9.10 -10.43
N SER A 31 9.65 -8.10 -11.18
CA SER A 31 9.02 -6.89 -10.64
C SER A 31 7.77 -7.21 -9.82
N VAL A 32 6.90 -8.11 -10.33
CA VAL A 32 5.70 -8.54 -9.59
C VAL A 32 6.08 -9.24 -8.29
N LEU A 33 6.98 -10.22 -8.33
CA LEU A 33 7.38 -11.00 -7.15
C LEU A 33 8.08 -10.13 -6.10
N GLN A 34 8.92 -9.19 -6.53
CA GLN A 34 9.58 -8.24 -5.63
C GLN A 34 8.58 -7.30 -4.96
N ALA A 35 7.67 -6.69 -5.73
CA ALA A 35 6.64 -5.82 -5.19
C ALA A 35 5.72 -6.58 -4.23
N VAL A 36 5.29 -7.79 -4.61
CA VAL A 36 4.51 -8.68 -3.75
C VAL A 36 5.27 -8.97 -2.45
N ARG A 37 6.56 -9.31 -2.49
CA ARG A 37 7.36 -9.59 -1.29
C ARG A 37 7.42 -8.40 -0.34
N ARG A 38 7.69 -7.20 -0.85
CA ARG A 38 7.79 -5.98 -0.03
C ARG A 38 6.43 -5.57 0.55
N ILE A 39 5.39 -5.56 -0.28
CA ILE A 39 4.02 -5.23 0.15
C ILE A 39 3.50 -6.26 1.15
N TYR A 40 3.60 -7.54 0.83
CA TYR A 40 3.11 -8.63 1.69
C TYR A 40 3.86 -8.66 3.02
N GLY A 41 5.18 -8.41 3.02
CA GLY A 41 5.98 -8.27 4.24
C GLY A 41 5.46 -7.18 5.17
N LEU A 42 5.14 -6.00 4.62
CA LEU A 42 4.53 -4.91 5.37
C LEU A 42 3.14 -5.30 5.90
N MET A 43 2.30 -5.90 5.05
CA MET A 43 0.93 -6.30 5.40
C MET A 43 0.89 -7.38 6.47
N ARG A 44 1.91 -8.24 6.54
CA ARG A 44 1.98 -9.33 7.51
C ARG A 44 1.97 -8.84 8.96
N ALA A 45 2.46 -7.61 9.20
CA ALA A 45 2.41 -6.97 10.52
C ALA A 45 0.97 -6.66 11.01
N GLU A 46 0.03 -6.42 10.09
CA GLU A 46 -1.38 -6.10 10.42
C GLU A 46 -2.30 -7.31 10.25
N LEU A 47 -2.02 -8.18 9.28
CA LEU A 47 -3.01 -9.14 8.76
C LEU A 47 -2.67 -10.62 9.01
N PHE A 48 -1.82 -11.00 9.97
CA PHE A 48 -1.55 -12.43 10.33
C PHE A 48 -1.55 -13.38 9.11
N LEU A 49 -0.82 -13.00 8.06
CA LEU A 49 -1.06 -13.57 6.74
C LEU A 49 -0.62 -15.04 6.65
N ARG A 50 -1.35 -15.81 5.83
CA ARG A 50 -1.24 -17.27 5.74
C ARG A 50 0.16 -17.78 5.38
N TRP A 51 0.82 -17.15 4.42
CA TRP A 51 2.09 -17.64 3.87
C TRP A 51 3.25 -16.95 4.56
N PRO A 52 4.27 -17.67 5.00
CA PRO A 52 5.53 -17.06 5.41
C PRO A 52 6.29 -16.55 4.17
N LEU A 53 7.28 -15.67 4.37
CA LEU A 53 7.94 -14.96 3.25
C LEU A 53 8.79 -15.88 2.38
N GLU A 54 9.22 -17.03 2.91
CA GLU A 54 9.93 -18.10 2.22
C GLU A 54 9.04 -18.86 1.21
N ASP A 55 7.76 -19.04 1.53
CA ASP A 55 6.80 -19.74 0.67
C ASP A 55 6.13 -18.82 -0.35
N LEU A 56 6.29 -17.51 -0.15
CA LEU A 56 5.63 -16.48 -0.95
C LEU A 56 5.91 -16.59 -2.46
N PRO A 57 7.13 -16.92 -2.94
CA PRO A 57 7.38 -17.10 -4.37
C PRO A 57 6.53 -18.22 -4.98
N ALA A 58 6.52 -19.40 -4.37
CA ALA A 58 5.75 -20.55 -4.84
C ALA A 58 4.23 -20.29 -4.76
N ALA A 59 3.78 -19.62 -3.69
CA ALA A 59 2.39 -19.22 -3.54
C ALA A 59 1.99 -18.19 -4.62
N SER A 60 2.85 -17.21 -4.92
CA SER A 60 2.60 -16.21 -5.95
C SER A 60 2.49 -16.84 -7.33
N GLU A 61 3.39 -17.76 -7.66
CA GLU A 61 3.34 -18.50 -8.93
C GLU A 61 2.04 -19.30 -9.06
N ALA A 62 1.63 -20.00 -8.00
CA ALA A 62 0.38 -20.75 -7.99
C ALA A 62 -0.84 -19.84 -8.22
N VAL A 63 -0.86 -18.66 -7.59
CA VAL A 63 -1.91 -17.65 -7.79
C VAL A 63 -1.89 -17.12 -9.23
N ILE A 64 -0.73 -16.72 -9.75
CA ILE A 64 -0.57 -16.22 -11.13
C ILE A 64 -1.07 -17.27 -12.12
N ARG A 65 -0.73 -18.56 -11.93
CA ARG A 65 -1.22 -19.65 -12.77
C ARG A 65 -2.74 -19.76 -12.77
N VAL A 66 -3.39 -19.59 -11.62
CA VAL A 66 -4.86 -19.59 -11.54
C VAL A 66 -5.45 -18.38 -12.27
N LEU A 67 -4.85 -17.19 -12.12
CA LEU A 67 -5.30 -15.98 -12.82
C LEU A 67 -5.13 -16.10 -14.35
N LEU A 68 -4.03 -16.69 -14.82
CA LEU A 68 -3.80 -17.03 -16.22
C LEU A 68 -4.83 -18.03 -16.74
N ALA A 69 -5.07 -19.12 -15.99
CA ALA A 69 -6.03 -20.16 -16.37
C ALA A 69 -7.48 -19.63 -16.46
N ARG A 70 -7.80 -18.59 -15.68
CA ARG A 70 -9.09 -17.89 -15.72
C ARG A 70 -9.18 -16.78 -16.78
N GLY A 71 -8.10 -16.52 -17.52
CA GLY A 71 -8.05 -15.43 -18.52
C GLY A 71 -7.98 -14.02 -17.91
N LEU A 72 -7.83 -13.90 -16.59
CA LEU A 72 -7.70 -12.60 -15.89
C LEU A 72 -6.35 -11.94 -16.21
N LEU A 73 -5.33 -12.77 -16.43
CA LEU A 73 -4.01 -12.37 -16.89
C LEU A 73 -3.69 -13.11 -18.19
N HIS A 74 -2.76 -12.56 -18.96
CA HIS A 74 -2.18 -13.23 -20.12
C HIS A 74 -0.69 -12.89 -20.25
N ARG A 75 0.02 -13.69 -21.06
CA ARG A 75 1.42 -13.42 -21.44
C ARG A 75 1.49 -13.07 -22.92
N PRO A 76 1.71 -11.79 -23.29
CA PRO A 76 1.91 -11.40 -24.69
C PRO A 76 3.17 -12.08 -25.25
N GLN A 77 3.06 -12.68 -26.44
CA GLN A 77 4.16 -13.41 -27.10
C GLN A 77 5.41 -12.55 -27.37
N ALA A 78 5.25 -11.23 -27.48
CA ALA A 78 6.32 -10.32 -27.82
C ALA A 78 7.25 -9.95 -26.64
N SER A 79 6.76 -10.01 -25.40
CA SER A 79 7.55 -9.61 -24.23
C SER A 79 7.68 -10.70 -23.15
N GLY A 80 6.74 -11.66 -23.09
CA GLY A 80 6.72 -12.67 -22.03
C GLY A 80 6.20 -12.17 -20.68
N ASP A 81 6.04 -10.86 -20.51
CA ASP A 81 5.53 -10.21 -19.30
C ASP A 81 4.11 -10.65 -18.94
N LEU A 82 3.73 -10.42 -17.68
CA LEU A 82 2.35 -10.54 -17.24
C LEU A 82 1.58 -9.27 -17.62
N ALA A 83 0.45 -9.47 -18.29
CA ALA A 83 -0.48 -8.42 -18.67
C ALA A 83 -1.87 -8.74 -18.11
N ALA A 84 -2.58 -7.70 -17.68
CA ALA A 84 -4.00 -7.82 -17.36
C ALA A 84 -4.83 -8.03 -18.62
N ALA A 85 -5.97 -8.71 -18.49
CA ALA A 85 -6.97 -8.82 -19.55
C ALA A 85 -7.36 -7.45 -20.13
N GLU A 86 -7.97 -7.43 -21.32
CA GLU A 86 -8.30 -6.19 -22.00
C GLU A 86 -9.27 -5.32 -21.16
N PRO A 87 -9.09 -3.99 -21.07
CA PRO A 87 -9.85 -3.14 -20.14
C PRO A 87 -11.38 -3.21 -20.25
N ILE A 88 -11.91 -3.58 -21.41
CA ILE A 88 -13.36 -3.67 -21.68
C ILE A 88 -13.92 -5.08 -21.41
N SER A 89 -13.07 -6.04 -21.07
CA SER A 89 -13.44 -7.44 -20.85
C SER A 89 -14.05 -7.65 -19.47
N GLN A 90 -14.85 -8.71 -19.32
CA GLN A 90 -15.37 -9.12 -18.01
C GLN A 90 -14.23 -9.57 -17.10
N GLU A 91 -13.22 -10.22 -17.66
CA GLU A 91 -12.04 -10.71 -16.96
C GLU A 91 -11.25 -9.56 -16.32
N PHE A 92 -11.11 -8.43 -17.02
CA PHE A 92 -10.49 -7.25 -16.43
C PHE A 92 -11.34 -6.68 -15.29
N ALA A 93 -12.66 -6.64 -15.43
CA ALA A 93 -13.55 -6.19 -14.36
C ALA A 93 -13.44 -7.08 -13.11
N GLU A 94 -13.35 -8.41 -13.28
CA GLU A 94 -13.12 -9.37 -12.19
C GLU A 94 -11.75 -9.17 -11.53
N LEU A 95 -10.68 -9.00 -12.33
CA LEU A 95 -9.33 -8.72 -11.83
C LEU A 95 -9.31 -7.41 -11.03
N HIS A 96 -9.94 -6.36 -11.57
CA HIS A 96 -10.01 -5.06 -10.93
C HIS A 96 -10.76 -5.14 -9.60
N LEU A 97 -11.93 -5.79 -9.55
CA LEU A 97 -12.69 -5.98 -8.32
C LEU A 97 -11.88 -6.73 -7.25
N LEU A 98 -11.13 -7.75 -7.66
CA LEU A 98 -10.23 -8.48 -6.76
C LEU A 98 -9.13 -7.56 -6.19
N GLY A 99 -8.53 -6.71 -7.02
CA GLY A 99 -7.53 -5.72 -6.60
C GLY A 99 -8.09 -4.64 -5.68
N GLU A 100 -9.27 -4.10 -5.99
CA GLU A 100 -9.94 -3.07 -5.18
C GLU A 100 -10.30 -3.57 -3.77
N SER A 101 -10.40 -4.89 -3.56
CA SER A 101 -10.69 -5.46 -2.23
C SER A 101 -9.63 -5.15 -1.17
N ILE A 102 -8.36 -5.00 -1.56
CA ILE A 102 -7.24 -4.68 -0.65
C ILE A 102 -6.74 -3.25 -0.80
N ARG A 103 -7.03 -2.60 -1.92
CA ARG A 103 -6.46 -1.29 -2.26
C ARG A 103 -6.69 -0.20 -1.20
N PRO A 104 -7.89 0.00 -0.61
CA PRO A 104 -8.06 1.01 0.43
C PRO A 104 -7.14 0.80 1.65
N LEU A 105 -6.82 -0.46 1.97
CA LEU A 105 -5.88 -0.80 3.03
C LEU A 105 -4.45 -0.44 2.61
N LEU A 106 -4.03 -0.80 1.40
CA LEU A 106 -2.71 -0.45 0.88
C LEU A 106 -2.50 1.07 0.79
N GLU A 107 -3.48 1.80 0.29
CA GLU A 107 -3.43 3.26 0.20
C GLU A 107 -3.27 3.90 1.58
N ARG A 108 -4.04 3.43 2.57
CA ARG A 108 -3.94 3.91 3.96
C ARG A 108 -2.53 3.69 4.53
N HIS A 109 -1.95 2.51 4.33
CA HIS A 109 -0.63 2.18 4.85
C HIS A 109 0.46 3.01 4.18
N PHE A 110 0.45 3.08 2.86
CA PHE A 110 1.42 3.89 2.12
C PHE A 110 1.28 5.39 2.41
N LEU A 111 0.08 5.88 2.71
CA LEU A 111 -0.12 7.24 3.20
C LEU A 111 0.63 7.50 4.51
N THR A 112 0.52 6.57 5.47
CA THR A 112 1.24 6.64 6.75
C THR A 112 2.75 6.57 6.53
N LEU A 113 3.23 5.67 5.68
CA LEU A 113 4.66 5.54 5.36
C LEU A 113 5.21 6.80 4.67
N ALA A 114 4.49 7.36 3.71
CA ALA A 114 4.89 8.60 3.03
C ALA A 114 4.94 9.79 4.00
N LEU A 115 4.04 9.83 4.99
CA LEU A 115 4.07 10.84 6.04
C LEU A 115 5.26 10.66 6.98
N LEU A 116 5.61 9.42 7.34
CA LEU A 116 6.82 9.12 8.10
C LEU A 116 8.07 9.52 7.33
N GLU A 117 8.23 9.07 6.08
CA GLU A 117 9.37 9.40 5.20
C GLU A 117 9.56 10.92 5.09
N ARG A 118 8.47 11.65 4.86
CA ARG A 118 8.50 13.12 4.71
C ARG A 118 9.02 13.84 5.95
N HIS A 119 8.59 13.43 7.14
CA HIS A 119 9.01 14.11 8.37
C HIS A 119 10.39 13.61 8.82
N GLY A 120 10.74 12.36 8.52
CA GLY A 120 11.96 11.72 8.97
C GLY A 120 11.82 11.07 10.35
N SER A 121 12.78 10.19 10.64
CA SER A 121 12.84 9.45 11.91
C SER A 121 13.07 10.41 13.09
N GLY A 122 12.38 10.16 14.20
CA GLY A 122 12.49 10.94 15.43
C GLY A 122 11.82 12.31 15.39
N GLN A 123 10.91 12.58 14.44
CA GLN A 123 10.27 13.90 14.28
C GLN A 123 8.79 13.94 14.66
N LEU A 124 8.10 12.80 14.64
CA LEU A 124 6.67 12.72 14.91
C LEU A 124 6.37 11.87 16.13
N THR A 125 5.42 12.30 16.95
CA THR A 125 4.76 11.41 17.91
C THR A 125 3.70 10.57 17.20
N ARG A 126 3.32 9.46 17.81
CA ARG A 126 2.19 8.63 17.36
C ARG A 126 0.92 9.45 17.10
N GLN A 127 0.52 10.29 18.05
CA GLN A 127 -0.68 11.12 17.92
C GLN A 127 -0.57 12.11 16.76
N ALA A 128 0.59 12.76 16.58
CA ALA A 128 0.79 13.70 15.48
C ALA A 128 0.73 13.02 14.11
N LEU A 129 1.25 11.79 14.00
CA LEU A 129 1.16 10.98 12.79
C LEU A 129 -0.30 10.57 12.50
N GLU A 130 -1.03 10.08 13.49
CA GLU A 130 -2.46 9.73 13.38
C GLU A 130 -3.29 10.92 12.89
N ASP A 131 -3.12 12.09 13.50
CA ASP A 131 -3.85 13.32 13.12
C ASP A 131 -3.50 13.78 11.70
N SER A 132 -2.22 13.66 11.31
CA SER A 132 -1.78 14.01 9.95
C SER A 132 -2.35 13.07 8.90
N CYS A 133 -2.34 11.76 9.17
CA CYS A 133 -2.96 10.75 8.32
C CYS A 133 -4.46 11.01 8.15
N HIS A 134 -5.17 11.24 9.27
CA HIS A 134 -6.61 11.49 9.26
C HIS A 134 -6.98 12.74 8.45
N ARG A 135 -6.29 13.87 8.66
CA ARG A 135 -6.53 15.10 7.88
C ARG A 135 -6.33 14.88 6.39
N LEU A 136 -5.27 14.16 6.03
CA LEU A 136 -4.94 13.90 4.63
C LEU A 136 -5.96 12.98 3.97
N ALA A 137 -6.34 11.89 4.65
CA ALA A 137 -7.35 10.96 4.18
C ALA A 137 -8.71 11.66 4.00
N ARG A 138 -9.13 12.51 4.95
CA ARG A 138 -10.35 13.32 4.81
C ARG A 138 -10.32 14.23 3.58
N ARG A 139 -9.18 14.89 3.33
CA ARG A 139 -9.01 15.73 2.14
C ARG A 139 -9.09 14.91 0.85
N LEU A 140 -8.47 13.74 0.82
CA LEU A 140 -8.54 12.81 -0.32
C LEU A 140 -9.96 12.31 -0.58
N SER A 141 -10.72 11.98 0.49
CA SER A 141 -12.12 11.56 0.38
C SER A 141 -13.05 12.63 -0.19
N LEU A 142 -12.73 13.92 -0.01
CA LEU A 142 -13.52 15.02 -0.57
C LEU A 142 -13.20 15.33 -2.04
N LEU A 143 -12.03 14.94 -2.53
CA LEU A 143 -11.53 15.28 -3.86
C LEU A 143 -11.79 14.20 -4.92
N HIS A 144 -12.22 13.00 -4.51
CA HIS A 144 -12.31 11.82 -5.38
C HIS A 144 -13.47 10.91 -4.96
N ASP A 145 -13.79 9.89 -5.78
CA ASP A 145 -14.79 8.83 -5.52
C ASP A 145 -14.42 7.87 -4.36
N PHE A 146 -13.61 8.30 -3.39
CA PHE A 146 -13.31 7.55 -2.16
C PHE A 146 -14.48 7.63 -1.18
N ASN A 147 -15.60 7.04 -1.56
CA ASN A 147 -16.85 7.08 -0.80
C ASN A 147 -17.00 5.91 0.19
N ILE A 148 -15.87 5.36 0.68
CA ILE A 148 -15.89 4.33 1.72
C ILE A 148 -15.62 5.00 3.07
N PRO A 149 -16.59 5.01 4.01
CA PRO A 149 -16.48 5.74 5.29
C PRO A 149 -15.19 5.42 6.08
N GLU A 150 -14.76 4.16 5.99
CA GLU A 150 -13.67 3.58 6.76
C GLU A 150 -12.28 4.11 6.35
N PHE A 151 -12.12 4.64 5.14
CA PHE A 151 -10.82 5.09 4.62
C PHE A 151 -10.22 6.23 5.45
N ALA A 152 -11.07 7.17 5.86
CA ALA A 152 -10.65 8.33 6.63
C ALA A 152 -10.84 8.13 8.14
N GLU A 153 -11.12 6.93 8.63
CA GLU A 153 -11.29 6.70 10.06
C GLU A 153 -9.96 6.78 10.82
N LYS A 154 -9.90 7.65 11.82
CA LYS A 154 -8.70 7.83 12.65
C LYS A 154 -8.30 6.54 13.38
N ALA A 155 -9.28 5.75 13.81
CA ALA A 155 -9.05 4.49 14.51
C ALA A 155 -8.24 3.49 13.66
N THR A 156 -8.48 3.45 12.35
CA THR A 156 -7.77 2.54 11.44
C THR A 156 -6.29 2.91 11.30
N PHE A 157 -5.96 4.21 11.29
CA PHE A 157 -4.56 4.66 11.34
C PHE A 157 -3.90 4.35 12.69
N ALA A 158 -4.60 4.60 13.79
CA ALA A 158 -4.09 4.31 15.14
C ALA A 158 -3.80 2.82 15.34
N ALA A 159 -4.65 1.95 14.79
CA ALA A 159 -4.45 0.50 14.80
C ALA A 159 -3.20 0.09 14.01
N PHE A 160 -3.04 0.61 12.79
CA PHE A 160 -1.87 0.29 11.96
C PHE A 160 -0.56 0.77 12.62
N ILE A 161 -0.53 2.00 13.14
CA ILE A 161 0.67 2.53 13.81
C ILE A 161 1.01 1.68 15.05
N ALA A 162 0.01 1.24 15.82
CA ALA A 162 0.23 0.30 16.92
C ALA A 162 0.84 -1.03 16.43
N ARG A 163 0.33 -1.59 15.33
CA ARG A 163 0.88 -2.82 14.74
C ARG A 163 2.33 -2.66 14.29
N LEU A 164 2.68 -1.52 13.70
CA LEU A 164 4.06 -1.21 13.32
C LEU A 164 4.99 -1.12 14.54
N ILE A 165 4.51 -0.59 15.67
CA ILE A 165 5.27 -0.57 16.92
C ILE A 165 5.44 -1.97 17.48
N GLU A 166 4.36 -2.76 17.54
CA GLU A 166 4.40 -4.14 18.04
C GLU A 166 5.28 -5.06 17.19
N ALA A 167 5.36 -4.81 15.87
CA ALA A 167 6.22 -5.52 14.95
C ALA A 167 7.65 -4.94 14.87
N GLU A 168 8.00 -3.99 15.75
CA GLU A 168 9.33 -3.35 15.84
C GLU A 168 9.78 -2.61 14.58
N PHE A 169 8.84 -2.25 13.70
CA PHE A 169 9.09 -1.35 12.58
C PHE A 169 9.14 0.12 13.02
N LEU A 170 8.45 0.45 14.11
CA LEU A 170 8.50 1.75 14.78
C LEU A 170 8.93 1.59 16.23
N CYS A 171 9.84 2.43 16.68
CA CYS A 171 10.26 2.49 18.09
C CYS A 171 9.91 3.87 18.66
N GLU A 172 9.33 3.93 19.86
CA GLU A 172 9.13 5.18 20.57
C GLU A 172 10.32 5.46 21.50
N ASP A 173 10.87 6.68 21.45
CA ASP A 173 11.90 7.12 22.39
C ASP A 173 11.30 7.68 23.70
N GLU A 174 12.16 8.15 24.61
CA GLU A 174 11.75 8.75 25.89
C GLU A 174 10.82 9.97 25.73
N ARG A 175 10.88 10.65 24.58
CA ARG A 175 10.05 11.81 24.23
C ARG A 175 8.80 11.41 23.44
N ARG A 176 8.56 10.09 23.29
CA ARG A 176 7.47 9.50 22.49
C ARG A 176 7.56 9.81 20.99
N LEU A 177 8.75 10.12 20.49
CA LEU A 177 8.99 10.32 19.07
C LEU A 177 9.25 8.97 18.40
N LEU A 178 8.68 8.81 17.21
CA LEU A 178 8.74 7.58 16.43
C LEU A 178 10.02 7.51 15.61
N HIS A 179 10.77 6.42 15.79
CA HIS A 179 11.96 6.09 15.03
C HIS A 179 11.71 4.89 14.12
N PHE A 180 12.26 4.93 12.91
CA PHE A 180 12.15 3.87 11.91
C PHE A 180 13.41 3.80 11.07
N ASP A 181 13.59 2.68 10.37
CA ASP A 181 14.72 2.45 9.47
C ASP A 181 14.28 2.13 8.04
N GLU A 182 15.26 1.84 7.18
CA GLU A 182 15.04 1.53 5.77
C GLU A 182 14.15 0.31 5.52
N ARG A 183 14.04 -0.63 6.48
CA ARG A 183 13.21 -1.82 6.32
C ARG A 183 11.74 -1.45 6.21
N LEU A 184 11.30 -0.43 6.94
CA LEU A 184 9.94 0.09 6.87
C LEU A 184 9.70 0.93 5.60
N MET A 185 10.75 1.58 5.08
CA MET A 185 10.67 2.45 3.91
C MET A 185 10.78 1.70 2.58
N ALA A 186 11.43 0.53 2.54
CA ALA A 186 11.61 -0.25 1.31
C ALA A 186 10.31 -0.51 0.51
N PRO A 187 9.16 -0.85 1.13
CA PRO A 187 7.90 -1.01 0.39
C PRO A 187 7.38 0.27 -0.27
N LEU A 188 7.78 1.45 0.21
CA LEU A 188 7.29 2.73 -0.31
C LEU A 188 7.74 2.96 -1.75
N ALA A 189 8.85 2.36 -2.19
CA ALA A 189 9.29 2.34 -3.58
C ALA A 189 8.23 1.74 -4.52
N ASP A 190 7.45 0.76 -4.05
CA ASP A 190 6.38 0.11 -4.82
C ASP A 190 5.04 0.82 -4.70
N SER A 191 4.96 1.85 -3.86
CA SER A 191 3.69 2.57 -3.64
C SER A 191 3.17 3.14 -4.96
N ALA A 192 4.06 3.52 -5.88
CA ALA A 192 3.68 3.98 -7.21
C ALA A 192 2.91 2.94 -8.06
N LEU A 193 3.09 1.65 -7.79
CA LEU A 193 2.47 0.54 -8.50
C LEU A 193 1.04 0.25 -8.02
N VAL A 194 0.70 0.67 -6.81
CA VAL A 194 -0.56 0.31 -6.14
C VAL A 194 -1.45 1.54 -5.91
N LEU A 195 -0.83 2.70 -5.66
CA LEU A 195 -1.53 3.92 -5.33
C LEU A 195 -2.22 4.54 -6.56
N SER A 196 -3.45 5.02 -6.36
CA SER A 196 -4.13 5.90 -7.31
C SER A 196 -3.26 7.09 -7.73
N SER A 197 -3.47 7.62 -8.94
CA SER A 197 -2.85 8.88 -9.39
C SER A 197 -3.08 10.03 -8.39
N SER A 198 -4.26 10.05 -7.78
CA SER A 198 -4.69 10.95 -6.72
C SER A 198 -3.91 10.81 -5.43
N ALA A 199 -3.81 9.59 -4.86
CA ALA A 199 -3.01 9.33 -3.67
C ALA A 199 -1.53 9.70 -3.90
N ARG A 200 -0.99 9.34 -5.07
CA ARG A 200 0.37 9.75 -5.48
C ARG A 200 0.51 11.27 -5.58
N GLN A 201 -0.49 11.98 -6.13
CA GLN A 201 -0.46 13.43 -6.23
C GLN A 201 -0.58 14.11 -4.87
N ALA A 202 -1.38 13.57 -3.94
CA ALA A 202 -1.47 14.09 -2.58
C ALA A 202 -0.15 13.92 -1.82
N ILE A 203 0.47 12.73 -1.91
CA ILE A 203 1.81 12.49 -1.36
C ILE A 203 2.82 13.47 -1.97
N ARG A 204 2.85 13.63 -3.30
CA ARG A 204 3.75 14.57 -3.99
C ARG A 204 3.53 16.04 -3.61
N ARG A 205 2.28 16.51 -3.57
CA ARG A 205 1.95 17.91 -3.20
C ARG A 205 2.37 18.24 -1.78
N MET A 206 2.42 17.24 -0.90
CA MET A 206 2.88 17.41 0.48
C MET A 206 4.39 17.37 0.60
N ALA A 207 5.09 16.60 -0.24
CA ALA A 207 6.54 16.67 -0.38
C ALA A 207 6.98 18.09 -0.81
N SER A 208 6.25 18.74 -1.73
CA SER A 208 6.56 20.11 -2.17
C SER A 208 6.20 21.20 -1.14
N ALA A 209 5.17 21.00 -0.31
CA ALA A 209 4.71 22.00 0.66
C ALA A 209 5.61 22.17 1.91
N GLY A 210 6.70 21.39 2.01
CA GLY A 210 7.71 21.51 3.07
C GLY A 210 8.97 22.29 2.69
N THR A 211 9.06 22.81 1.45
CA THR A 211 10.24 23.56 0.96
C THR A 211 9.91 25.04 0.84
N GLU A 212 9.50 25.71 1.92
CA GLU A 212 9.74 27.15 2.02
C GLU A 212 11.05 27.35 2.80
N PRO A 213 12.09 27.96 2.21
CA PRO A 213 13.28 28.31 2.97
C PRO A 213 12.87 29.31 4.05
N ALA A 214 13.26 29.02 5.29
CA ALA A 214 13.15 29.95 6.41
C ALA A 214 13.74 31.30 5.97
N LYS A 215 12.86 32.30 5.79
CA LYS A 215 13.30 33.68 5.58
C LYS A 215 14.09 34.08 6.83
N LEU A 216 15.41 34.21 6.69
CA LEU A 216 16.23 34.87 7.71
C LEU A 216 15.65 36.27 7.92
N PRO A 217 15.49 36.74 9.18
CA PRO A 217 15.14 38.12 9.43
C PRO A 217 16.30 39.00 8.92
N LEU A 218 15.98 39.89 8.00
CA LEU A 218 16.87 40.97 7.58
C LEU A 218 17.14 41.84 8.81
N ALA A 219 18.44 42.02 9.10
CA ALA A 219 18.98 42.95 10.08
C ALA A 219 18.69 44.41 9.70
#